data_AF-A0A359HLJ1-F1
#
_entry.id   AF-A0A359HLJ1-F1
#
_cell.length_a   1.000
_cell.length_b   1.000
_cell.length_c   1.000
_cell.angle_alpha   90.00
_cell.angle_beta   90.00
_cell.angle_gamma   90.00
#
_symmetry.space_group_name_H-M   'P 1'
#
loop_
_entity.id
_entity.type
_entity.pdbx_description
1 polymer ?
#
loop_
_entity_poly.entity_id
_entity_poly.type
_entity_poly.pdbx_seq_one_letter_code
_entity_poly.pdbx_strand_id
1 'polypeptide(L)'
;MLIPLGPGGNREYRPAVFNLAEDAPTHEPLCTAPANAILLFDGVFLLRPELIEQWDFSIFIEVDFSVAVPRAVLRDVTRNQRQWDTNTRRAQYERRYVPGQQMYLHAVHPRKRADVVVDNNDFRDPKIIRK
;
A
#
# COMPACT_ATOMS: atom_id res chain seq x y z
N MET A 1 16.81 -4.81 -3.09
CA MET A 1 16.91 -5.31 -4.46
C MET A 1 15.65 -6.11 -4.77
N LEU A 2 14.87 -5.71 -5.77
CA LEU A 2 13.63 -6.38 -6.20
C LEU A 2 13.88 -7.61 -7.10
N ILE A 3 14.99 -8.34 -6.93
CA ILE A 3 15.19 -9.60 -7.67
C ILE A 3 14.17 -10.58 -7.11
N PRO A 4 13.21 -11.10 -7.90
CA PRO A 4 13.31 -11.52 -9.32
C PRO A 4 12.66 -10.64 -10.41
N LEU A 5 12.00 -9.54 -10.05
CA LEU A 5 11.14 -8.77 -10.98
C LEU A 5 11.73 -7.42 -11.43
N GLY A 6 12.87 -7.01 -10.86
CA GLY A 6 13.62 -5.85 -11.32
C GLY A 6 14.50 -6.12 -12.55
N PRO A 7 15.20 -5.11 -13.08
CA PRO A 7 16.15 -5.26 -14.18
C PRO A 7 17.18 -6.37 -13.90
N GLY A 8 17.35 -7.29 -14.86
CA GLY A 8 18.24 -8.45 -14.72
C GLY A 8 17.68 -9.62 -13.89
N GLY A 9 16.41 -9.55 -13.46
CA GLY A 9 15.71 -10.65 -12.79
C GLY A 9 15.25 -11.77 -13.73
N ASN A 10 14.81 -12.90 -13.17
CA ASN A 10 14.40 -14.08 -13.92
C ASN A 10 12.89 -14.13 -14.25
N ARG A 11 12.12 -13.11 -13.84
CA ARG A 11 10.65 -13.00 -14.02
C ARG A 11 9.82 -14.07 -13.30
N GLU A 12 10.44 -14.91 -12.47
CA GLU A 12 9.70 -15.91 -11.71
C GLU A 12 9.11 -15.27 -10.45
N TYR A 13 7.84 -15.55 -10.17
CA TYR A 13 7.18 -15.08 -8.97
C TYR A 13 6.20 -16.13 -8.45
N ARG A 14 5.86 -16.03 -7.18
CA ARG A 14 4.76 -16.80 -6.60
C ARG A 14 3.53 -15.90 -6.49
N PRO A 15 2.37 -16.28 -7.07
CA PRO A 15 1.16 -15.44 -7.04
C PRO A 15 0.65 -15.13 -5.62
N ALA A 16 0.77 -16.09 -4.71
CA ALA A 16 0.44 -15.91 -3.31
C ALA A 16 1.39 -16.70 -2.40
N VAL A 17 1.82 -16.06 -1.31
CA VAL A 17 2.61 -16.69 -0.23
C VAL A 17 1.83 -16.81 1.08
N PHE A 18 0.67 -16.16 1.19
CA PHE A 18 -0.11 -16.09 2.42
C PHE A 18 -1.60 -15.93 2.13
N ASN A 19 -2.44 -16.68 2.85
CA ASN A 19 -3.89 -16.57 2.85
C ASN A 19 -4.35 -15.78 4.06
N LEU A 20 -4.86 -14.56 3.82
CA LEU A 20 -5.37 -13.67 4.86
C LEU A 20 -6.63 -14.20 5.58
N ALA A 21 -7.43 -15.06 4.94
CA ALA A 21 -8.65 -15.59 5.55
C ALA A 21 -8.37 -16.74 6.53
N GLU A 22 -7.36 -17.56 6.22
CA GLU A 22 -6.96 -18.72 7.02
C GLU A 22 -5.80 -18.41 7.97
N ASP A 23 -5.21 -17.21 7.85
CA ASP A 23 -4.02 -16.77 8.59
C ASP A 23 -2.85 -17.76 8.46
N ALA A 24 -2.66 -18.29 7.25
CA ALA A 24 -1.73 -19.38 6.98
C ALA A 24 -0.89 -19.15 5.69
N PRO A 25 0.36 -19.65 5.63
CA PRO A 25 1.15 -19.64 4.40
C PRO A 25 0.51 -20.45 3.28
N THR A 26 0.66 -19.97 2.04
CA THR A 26 0.26 -20.71 0.83
C THR A 26 1.48 -21.20 0.05
N HIS A 27 1.29 -22.29 -0.69
CA HIS A 27 2.35 -22.93 -1.48
C HIS A 27 1.96 -22.95 -2.96
N GLU A 28 1.65 -21.78 -3.51
CA GLU A 28 1.38 -21.65 -4.94
C GLU A 28 2.62 -21.98 -5.78
N PRO A 29 2.44 -22.57 -6.98
CA PRO A 29 3.55 -22.83 -7.89
C PRO A 29 4.19 -21.53 -8.36
N LEU A 30 5.47 -21.62 -8.77
CA LEU A 30 6.11 -20.50 -9.46
C LEU A 30 5.43 -20.28 -10.80
N CYS A 31 5.25 -19.00 -11.13
CA CYS A 31 4.79 -18.52 -12.42
C CYS A 31 5.88 -17.64 -13.02
N THR A 32 5.87 -17.50 -14.35
CA THR A 32 6.81 -16.63 -15.06
C THR A 32 6.05 -15.50 -15.71
N ALA A 33 6.41 -14.26 -15.39
CA ALA A 33 5.81 -13.09 -16.04
C ALA A 33 6.27 -12.99 -17.51
N PRO A 34 5.40 -12.54 -18.43
CA PRO A 34 5.80 -12.18 -19.79
C PRO A 34 6.94 -11.15 -19.81
N ALA A 35 7.73 -11.16 -20.88
CA ALA A 35 8.88 -10.25 -21.00
C ALA A 35 8.50 -8.75 -21.04
N ASN A 36 7.27 -8.44 -21.43
CA ASN A 36 6.70 -7.10 -21.51
C ASN A 36 5.73 -6.78 -20.36
N ALA A 37 5.71 -7.59 -19.29
CA ALA A 37 4.86 -7.34 -18.14
C ALA A 37 5.29 -6.07 -17.39
N ILE A 38 4.32 -5.36 -16.82
CA ILE A 38 4.55 -4.25 -15.90
C ILE A 38 4.26 -4.74 -14.49
N LEU A 39 5.22 -4.58 -13.58
CA LEU A 39 4.99 -4.83 -12.16
C LEU A 39 4.26 -3.64 -11.54
N LEU A 40 3.03 -3.87 -11.08
CA LEU A 40 2.34 -2.94 -10.19
C LEU A 40 2.55 -3.40 -8.74
N PHE A 41 3.22 -2.59 -7.94
CA PHE A 41 3.45 -2.85 -6.52
C PHE A 41 2.68 -1.82 -5.68
N ASP A 42 1.78 -2.29 -4.82
CA ASP A 42 1.00 -1.45 -3.89
C ASP A 42 1.32 -1.81 -2.44
N GLY A 43 1.33 -0.81 -1.57
CA GLY A 43 1.67 -0.96 -0.18
C GLY A 43 2.07 0.35 0.50
N VAL A 44 2.28 0.25 1.81
CA VAL A 44 2.75 1.37 2.62
C VAL A 44 4.27 1.47 2.58
N PHE A 45 4.79 2.70 2.69
CA PHE A 45 6.22 2.98 2.86
C PHE A 45 7.13 2.58 1.70
N LEU A 46 6.61 2.55 0.47
CA LEU A 46 7.36 2.14 -0.72
C LEU A 46 8.34 3.19 -1.23
N LEU A 47 8.12 4.47 -0.91
CA LEU A 47 8.99 5.57 -1.36
C LEU A 47 10.12 5.89 -0.38
N ARG A 48 10.46 4.97 0.53
CA ARG A 48 11.59 5.11 1.44
C ARG A 48 12.92 5.07 0.66
N PRO A 49 14.00 5.70 1.17
CA PRO A 49 15.29 5.76 0.49
C PRO A 49 15.84 4.41 0.02
N GLU A 50 15.56 3.33 0.75
CA GLU A 50 16.04 1.97 0.44
C GLU A 50 15.33 1.35 -0.78
N LEU A 51 14.18 1.90 -1.18
CA LEU A 51 13.32 1.34 -2.23
C LEU A 51 13.09 2.30 -3.40
N ILE A 52 13.19 3.62 -3.20
CA ILE A 52 12.80 4.61 -4.22
C ILE A 52 13.56 4.43 -5.54
N GLU A 53 14.85 4.10 -5.47
CA GLU A 53 15.72 3.83 -6.63
C GLU A 53 15.43 2.49 -7.32
N GLN A 54 14.42 1.75 -6.88
CA GLN A 54 14.01 0.47 -7.48
C GLN A 54 12.76 0.61 -8.35
N TRP A 55 12.11 1.79 -8.35
CA TRP A 55 10.88 2.02 -9.08
C TRP A 55 11.17 2.86 -10.33
N ASP A 56 10.76 2.36 -11.50
CA ASP A 56 10.80 3.15 -12.74
C ASP A 56 9.77 4.29 -12.73
N PHE A 57 8.69 4.11 -11.97
CA PHE A 57 7.61 5.08 -11.82
C PHE A 57 6.88 4.89 -10.49
N SER A 58 6.41 5.97 -9.89
CA SER A 58 5.81 5.99 -8.57
C SER A 58 4.58 6.89 -8.50
N ILE A 59 3.52 6.38 -7.87
CA ILE A 59 2.28 7.10 -7.62
C ILE A 59 2.06 7.16 -6.11
N PHE A 60 1.91 8.37 -5.57
CA PHE A 60 1.54 8.58 -4.18
C PHE A 60 0.07 8.97 -4.07
N ILE A 61 -0.71 8.14 -3.38
CA ILE A 61 -2.13 8.39 -3.11
C ILE A 61 -2.26 9.13 -1.78
N GLU A 62 -2.65 10.40 -1.86
CA GLU A 62 -2.84 11.29 -0.71
C GLU A 62 -4.31 11.25 -0.26
N VAL A 63 -4.52 11.01 1.04
CA VAL A 63 -5.85 11.05 1.69
C VAL A 63 -5.65 11.61 3.09
N ASP A 64 -6.49 12.56 3.49
CA ASP A 64 -6.44 13.14 4.82
C ASP A 64 -6.79 12.09 5.87
N PHE A 65 -6.13 12.12 7.04
CA PHE A 65 -6.44 11.17 8.12
C PHE A 65 -7.89 11.26 8.60
N SER A 66 -8.48 12.46 8.56
CA SER A 66 -9.90 12.70 8.87
C SER A 66 -10.84 11.94 7.93
N VAL A 67 -10.39 11.61 6.72
CA VAL A 67 -11.13 10.84 5.70
C VAL A 67 -10.73 9.36 5.73
N ALA A 68 -9.44 9.07 5.79
CA ALA A 68 -8.90 7.71 5.73
C ALA A 68 -9.31 6.87 6.96
N VAL A 69 -9.27 7.43 8.17
CA VAL A 69 -9.58 6.68 9.39
C VAL A 69 -11.05 6.23 9.42
N PRO A 70 -12.07 7.10 9.22
CA PRO A 70 -13.45 6.64 9.17
C PRO A 70 -13.71 5.58 8.09
N ARG A 71 -13.10 5.72 6.90
CA ARG A 71 -13.20 4.72 5.82
C ARG A 71 -12.63 3.37 6.25
N ALA A 72 -11.45 3.37 6.85
CA ALA A 72 -10.78 2.15 7.27
C ALA A 72 -11.52 1.45 8.41
N VAL A 73 -12.03 2.22 9.38
CA VAL A 73 -12.86 1.69 10.47
C VAL A 73 -14.14 1.07 9.93
N LEU A 74 -14.87 1.76 9.04
CA LEU A 74 -16.08 1.22 8.42
C LEU A 74 -15.79 -0.10 7.70
N ARG A 75 -14.78 -0.12 6.82
CA ARG A 75 -14.36 -1.33 6.09
C ARG A 75 -14.05 -2.49 7.03
N ASP A 76 -13.25 -2.25 8.06
CA ASP A 76 -12.79 -3.30 8.96
C ASP A 76 -13.92 -3.85 9.84
N VAL A 77 -14.82 -2.99 10.33
CA VAL A 77 -15.98 -3.41 11.13
C VAL A 77 -16.98 -4.19 10.27
N THR A 78 -17.24 -3.75 9.03
CA THR A 78 -18.14 -4.45 8.11
C THR A 78 -17.59 -5.83 7.72
N ARG A 79 -16.28 -5.96 7.53
CA ARG A 79 -15.65 -7.22 7.10
C ARG A 79 -15.62 -8.28 8.20
N ASN A 80 -15.53 -7.89 9.48
CA ASN A 80 -15.31 -8.83 10.59
C ASN A 80 -16.58 -9.15 11.39
N GLN A 81 -17.75 -9.03 10.75
CA GLN A 81 -19.05 -9.52 11.24
C GLN A 81 -19.21 -9.48 12.77
N ARG A 82 -18.97 -8.32 13.40
CA ARG A 82 -19.17 -8.02 14.84
C ARG A 82 -18.03 -8.31 15.82
N GLN A 83 -16.79 -8.60 15.39
CA GLN A 83 -15.66 -8.78 16.32
C GLN A 83 -15.01 -7.48 16.80
N TRP A 84 -15.05 -6.41 16.00
CA TRP A 84 -14.49 -5.11 16.37
C TRP A 84 -15.59 -4.07 16.52
N ASP A 85 -15.66 -3.44 17.68
CA ASP A 85 -16.45 -2.23 17.84
C ASP A 85 -15.74 -1.03 17.18
N THR A 86 -16.54 -0.08 16.72
CA THR A 86 -16.08 1.10 15.98
C THR A 86 -15.09 1.94 16.79
N ASN A 87 -15.29 2.07 18.10
CA ASN A 87 -14.48 2.93 18.97
C ASN A 87 -13.11 2.32 19.22
N THR A 88 -13.03 1.03 19.54
CA THR A 88 -11.77 0.31 19.71
C THR A 88 -10.97 0.33 18.41
N ARG A 89 -11.62 0.10 17.26
CA ARG A 89 -10.91 0.12 15.98
C ARG A 89 -10.38 1.50 15.64
N ARG A 90 -11.17 2.56 15.87
CA ARG A 90 -10.73 3.95 15.73
C ARG A 90 -9.53 4.26 16.63
N ALA A 91 -9.59 3.91 17.91
CA ALA A 91 -8.50 4.14 18.85
C ALA A 91 -7.21 3.45 18.42
N GLN A 92 -7.28 2.27 17.79
CA GLN A 92 -6.12 1.58 17.24
C GLN A 92 -5.49 2.35 16.05
N TYR A 93 -6.32 2.92 15.16
CA TYR A 93 -5.83 3.81 14.11
C TYR A 93 -5.12 5.03 14.68
N GLU A 94 -5.73 5.70 15.64
CA GLU A 94 -5.19 6.92 16.24
C GLU A 94 -3.91 6.66 17.05
N ARG A 95 -3.80 5.52 17.73
CA ARG A 95 -2.63 5.21 18.58
C ARG A 95 -1.47 4.57 17.83
N ARG A 96 -1.73 3.86 16.73
CA ARG A 96 -0.70 3.05 16.05
C ARG A 96 -0.49 3.44 14.59
N TYR A 97 -1.53 3.43 13.78
CA TYR A 97 -1.40 3.55 12.34
C TYR A 97 -1.15 5.00 11.90
N VAL A 98 -1.92 5.96 12.44
CA VAL A 98 -1.76 7.39 12.14
C VAL A 98 -0.39 7.90 12.56
N PRO A 99 0.12 7.66 13.79
CA PRO A 99 1.45 8.12 14.18
C PRO A 99 2.56 7.53 13.31
N GLY A 100 2.49 6.23 12.97
CA GLY A 100 3.46 5.59 12.08
C GLY A 100 3.45 6.21 10.68
N GLN A 101 2.27 6.51 10.14
CA GLN A 101 2.15 7.20 8.85
C GLN A 101 2.70 8.63 8.94
N GLN A 102 2.42 9.37 10.01
CA GLN A 102 2.95 10.73 10.22
C GLN A 102 4.49 10.73 10.28
N MET A 103 5.09 9.77 11.00
CA MET A 103 6.55 9.59 11.02
C MET A 103 7.11 9.39 9.61
N TYR A 104 6.48 8.52 8.82
CA TYR A 104 6.88 8.29 7.43
C TYR A 104 6.73 9.55 6.55
N LEU A 105 5.58 10.23 6.62
CA LEU A 105 5.31 11.45 5.86
C LEU A 105 6.36 12.53 6.16
N HIS A 106 6.69 12.71 7.44
CA HIS A 106 7.67 13.69 7.91
C HIS A 106 9.11 13.32 7.55
N ALA A 107 9.52 12.07 7.74
CA ALA A 107 10.90 11.67 7.49
C ALA A 107 11.21 11.55 5.99
N VAL A 108 10.28 10.98 5.22
CA VAL A 108 10.54 10.57 3.83
C VAL A 108 10.01 11.59 2.84
N HIS A 109 8.97 12.36 3.17
CA HIS A 109 8.32 13.28 2.25
C HIS A 109 7.86 12.62 0.93
N PRO A 110 7.09 11.52 0.97
CA PRO A 110 6.72 10.74 -0.21
C PRO A 110 6.01 11.58 -1.29
N ARG A 111 5.19 12.55 -0.87
CA ARG A 111 4.54 13.53 -1.75
C ARG A 111 5.52 14.29 -2.64
N LYS A 112 6.75 14.54 -2.18
CA LYS A 112 7.81 15.21 -2.96
C LYS A 112 8.62 14.24 -3.83
N ARG A 113 8.67 12.96 -3.45
CA ARG A 113 9.47 11.93 -4.12
C ARG A 113 8.76 11.22 -5.26
N ALA A 114 7.43 11.16 -5.22
CA ALA A 114 6.66 10.45 -6.24
C ALA A 114 6.80 11.11 -7.62
N ASP A 115 6.48 10.40 -8.69
CA ASP A 115 6.31 11.02 -10.01
C ASP A 115 4.94 11.70 -10.08
N VAL A 116 3.90 10.99 -9.64
CA VAL A 116 2.53 11.48 -9.61
C VAL A 116 1.98 11.51 -8.19
N VAL A 117 1.22 12.56 -7.87
CA VAL A 117 0.42 12.63 -6.64
C VAL A 117 -1.05 12.71 -6.99
N VAL A 118 -1.84 11.84 -6.36
CA VAL A 118 -3.30 11.78 -6.51
C VAL A 118 -3.95 12.15 -5.19
N ASP A 119 -4.77 13.20 -5.18
CA ASP A 119 -5.73 13.45 -4.11
C ASP A 119 -6.89 12.46 -4.24
N ASN A 120 -7.10 11.68 -3.19
CA ASN A 120 -8.12 10.65 -3.11
C ASN A 120 -9.07 10.87 -1.91
N ASN A 121 -9.22 12.12 -1.47
CA ASN A 121 -10.18 12.52 -0.44
C ASN A 121 -11.64 12.26 -0.88
N ASP A 122 -11.98 12.24 -2.17
CA ASP A 122 -13.15 11.53 -2.70
C ASP A 122 -12.69 10.43 -3.67
N PHE A 123 -12.84 9.16 -3.28
CA PHE A 123 -12.39 8.04 -4.11
C PHE A 123 -13.23 7.82 -5.37
N ARG A 124 -14.38 8.48 -5.49
CA ARG A 124 -15.22 8.46 -6.70
C ARG A 124 -14.79 9.52 -7.71
N ASP A 125 -14.01 10.49 -7.29
CA ASP A 125 -13.50 11.57 -8.15
C ASP A 125 -12.03 11.91 -7.81
N PRO A 126 -11.10 10.95 -7.96
CA PRO A 126 -9.70 11.15 -7.65
C PRO A 126 -9.07 12.19 -8.59
N LYS A 127 -8.24 13.08 -8.04
CA LYS A 127 -7.61 14.16 -8.80
C LYS A 127 -6.10 14.01 -8.83
N ILE A 128 -5.52 14.07 -10.02
CA ILE A 128 -4.06 14.22 -10.15
C ILE A 128 -3.71 15.67 -9.81
N ILE A 129 -2.95 15.86 -8.73
CA ILE A 129 -2.56 17.19 -8.22
C ILE A 129 -1.09 17.52 -8.49
N ARG A 130 -0.29 16.55 -8.92
CA ARG A 130 1.10 16.75 -9.40
C ARG A 130 1.49 15.68 -10.43
N LYS A 131 2.27 16.07 -11.43
CA LYS A 131 2.98 15.23 -12.39
C LYS A 131 4.43 15.70 -12.51
#